data_AF-A0AAD2W7N0-F1
#
_entry.id   AF-A0AAD2W7N0-F1
#
_cell.length_a   1.000
_cell.length_b   1.000
_cell.length_c   1.000
_cell.angle_alpha   90.00
_cell.angle_beta   90.00
_cell.angle_gamma   90.00
#
_symmetry.space_group_name_H-M   'P 1'
#
loop_
_entity.id
_entity.type
_entity.pdbx_description
1 polymer ?
#
loop_
_entity_poly.entity_id
_entity_poly.type
_entity_poly.pdbx_seq_one_letter_code
_entity_poly.pdbx_strand_id
1 'polypeptide(L)'
;MPTDCEKFKALAEAAGGVAWAWWTSNSTLRLTTEKDGRHGADGDALSAHGDNISCPAAYREFIAALHPAAVLALLAESEALRKEGERNKRMLLDACVSIGSIGEALGLDMDADADMMIGTARDLIDGLNRIIKECPLGSPGFAITTEVMGELGVQQEVQP
;
A
#
# COMPACT_ATOMS: atom_id res chain seq x y z
N MET A 1 -18.64 -17.14 1.15
CA MET A 1 -17.65 -18.08 1.69
C MET A 1 -16.76 -17.30 2.64
N PRO A 2 -16.60 -17.71 3.91
CA PRO A 2 -15.70 -17.03 4.83
C PRO A 2 -14.26 -17.03 4.29
N THR A 3 -13.54 -15.93 4.53
CA THR A 3 -12.12 -15.83 4.16
C THR A 3 -11.29 -16.81 4.99
N ASP A 4 -10.08 -17.16 4.54
CA ASP A 4 -9.25 -18.11 5.27
C ASP A 4 -8.83 -17.57 6.66
N CYS A 5 -8.71 -16.24 6.80
CA CYS A 5 -8.52 -15.60 8.11
C CYS A 5 -9.73 -15.77 9.04
N GLU A 6 -10.96 -15.70 8.52
CA GLU A 6 -12.17 -15.91 9.33
C GLU A 6 -12.29 -17.36 9.81
N LYS A 7 -11.96 -18.32 8.94
CA LYS A 7 -11.90 -19.74 9.33
C LYS A 7 -10.85 -19.98 10.41
N PHE A 8 -9.69 -19.33 10.28
CA PHE A 8 -8.59 -19.49 11.22
C PHE A 8 -8.86 -18.80 12.57
N LYS A 9 -9.54 -17.66 12.54
CA LYS A 9 -10.06 -16.99 13.75
C LYS A 9 -11.07 -17.88 14.49
N ALA A 10 -12.07 -18.40 13.78
CA ALA A 10 -13.08 -19.28 14.36
C ALA A 10 -12.45 -20.52 15.00
N LEU A 11 -11.41 -21.08 14.37
CA LEU A 11 -10.65 -22.20 14.92
C LEU A 11 -9.93 -21.83 16.22
N ALA A 12 -9.25 -20.68 16.25
CA ALA A 12 -8.54 -20.20 17.44
C ALA A 12 -9.48 -19.82 18.61
N GLU A 13 -10.67 -19.30 18.29
CA GLU A 13 -11.74 -19.02 19.25
C GLU A 13 -12.34 -20.31 19.82
N ALA A 14 -12.59 -21.32 18.98
CA ALA A 14 -13.05 -22.65 19.42
C ALA A 14 -12.04 -23.33 20.36
N ALA A 15 -10.75 -23.04 20.18
CA ALA A 15 -9.68 -23.51 21.08
C ALA A 15 -9.60 -22.73 22.41
N GLY A 16 -10.38 -21.66 22.58
CA GLY A 16 -10.38 -20.85 23.80
C GLY A 16 -9.03 -20.19 24.12
N GLY A 17 -8.14 -20.04 23.13
CA GLY A 17 -6.79 -19.51 23.33
C GLY A 17 -5.79 -20.50 23.96
N VAL A 18 -6.18 -21.76 24.19
CA VAL A 18 -5.32 -22.80 24.76
C VAL A 18 -4.56 -23.53 23.65
N ALA A 19 -3.34 -23.99 23.93
CA ALA A 19 -2.58 -24.81 22.99
C ALA A 19 -3.35 -26.08 22.60
N TRP A 20 -3.43 -26.34 21.30
CA TRP A 20 -3.99 -27.57 20.76
C TRP A 20 -2.90 -28.59 20.41
N ALA A 21 -3.30 -29.84 20.23
CA ALA A 21 -2.46 -30.90 19.72
C ALA A 21 -3.24 -31.82 18.78
N TRP A 22 -2.52 -32.44 17.85
CA TRP A 22 -3.11 -33.49 17.01
C TRP A 22 -3.23 -34.79 17.80
N TRP A 23 -4.42 -35.39 17.75
CA TRP A 23 -4.73 -36.67 18.35
C TRP A 23 -5.36 -37.60 17.31
N THR A 24 -5.10 -38.91 17.42
CA THR A 24 -5.77 -39.94 16.61
C THR A 24 -6.61 -40.87 17.48
N SER A 25 -7.92 -40.98 17.18
CA SER A 25 -8.83 -41.94 17.83
C SER A 25 -9.63 -42.68 16.77
N ASN A 26 -9.67 -44.02 16.83
CA ASN A 26 -10.36 -44.88 15.85
C ASN A 26 -10.04 -44.52 14.38
N SER A 27 -8.75 -44.26 14.09
CA SER A 27 -8.27 -43.83 12.77
C SER A 27 -8.77 -42.47 12.28
N THR A 28 -9.48 -41.70 13.11
CA THR A 28 -9.83 -40.30 12.87
C THR A 28 -8.80 -39.37 13.50
N LEU A 29 -8.18 -38.51 12.69
CA LEU A 29 -7.30 -37.45 13.17
C LEU A 29 -8.13 -36.23 13.61
N ARG A 30 -7.81 -35.66 14.77
CA ARG A 30 -8.51 -34.52 15.37
C ARG A 30 -7.52 -33.52 15.94
N LEU A 31 -7.89 -32.24 15.90
CA LEU A 31 -7.17 -31.18 16.61
C LEU A 31 -7.95 -30.86 17.89
N THR A 32 -7.36 -31.10 19.05
CA THR A 32 -8.01 -30.96 20.36
C THR A 32 -7.20 -30.06 21.28
N THR A 33 -7.87 -29.36 22.19
CA THR A 33 -7.25 -28.59 23.27
C THR A 33 -7.11 -29.39 24.57
N GLU A 34 -7.61 -30.63 24.62
CA GLU A 34 -7.49 -31.50 25.78
C GLU A 34 -6.18 -32.30 25.78
N LYS A 35 -5.45 -32.23 26.89
CA LYS A 35 -4.13 -32.87 27.06
C LYS A 35 -4.20 -34.41 27.13
N ASP A 36 -5.38 -34.98 27.43
CA ASP A 36 -5.60 -36.42 27.65
C ASP A 36 -6.76 -37.02 26.82
N GLY A 37 -7.25 -36.30 25.81
CA GLY A 37 -8.17 -36.77 24.76
C GLY A 37 -9.37 -37.59 25.24
N ARG A 38 -10.11 -37.08 26.24
CA ARG A 38 -11.28 -37.76 26.76
C ARG A 38 -12.53 -37.21 26.05
N HIS A 39 -13.40 -38.09 25.57
CA HIS A 39 -14.55 -37.71 24.75
C HIS A 39 -15.52 -36.74 25.43
N GLY A 40 -15.90 -35.71 24.67
CA GLY A 40 -17.14 -34.94 24.77
C GLY A 40 -17.23 -33.99 23.58
N ALA A 41 -18.42 -33.69 23.07
CA ALA A 41 -18.65 -32.80 21.92
C ALA A 41 -18.16 -31.34 22.13
N ASP A 42 -17.52 -31.06 23.27
CA ASP A 42 -17.26 -29.74 23.83
C ASP A 42 -15.75 -29.36 23.82
N GLY A 43 -14.84 -30.21 23.31
CA GLY A 43 -13.37 -30.01 23.40
C GLY A 43 -12.56 -30.18 22.11
N ASP A 44 -13.20 -30.48 20.98
CA ASP A 44 -12.52 -30.59 19.68
C ASP A 44 -12.52 -29.23 18.95
N ALA A 45 -11.34 -28.71 18.60
CA ALA A 45 -11.23 -27.50 17.77
C ALA A 45 -11.51 -27.81 16.28
N LEU A 46 -11.15 -29.02 15.83
CA LEU A 46 -11.50 -29.59 14.52
C LEU A 46 -11.68 -31.10 14.64
N SER A 47 -12.83 -31.62 14.20
CA SER A 47 -13.13 -33.05 14.14
C SER A 47 -13.52 -33.46 12.73
N ALA A 48 -12.75 -34.36 12.11
CA ALA A 48 -13.04 -34.91 10.79
C ALA A 48 -13.95 -36.15 10.91
N HIS A 49 -15.22 -35.97 11.27
CA HIS A 49 -16.19 -37.07 11.22
C HIS A 49 -17.05 -36.93 9.95
N GLY A 50 -16.89 -37.87 9.01
CA GLY A 50 -17.69 -37.94 7.78
C GLY A 50 -16.97 -37.48 6.51
N ASP A 51 -16.14 -36.43 6.58
CA ASP A 51 -15.35 -35.95 5.44
C ASP A 51 -13.84 -36.09 5.71
N ASN A 52 -13.15 -36.83 4.84
CA ASN A 52 -11.70 -36.98 4.90
C ASN A 52 -11.02 -35.68 4.49
N ILE A 53 -10.68 -34.82 5.45
CA ILE A 53 -9.81 -33.67 5.21
C ILE A 53 -8.37 -34.21 5.04
N SER A 54 -7.90 -34.24 3.79
CA SER A 54 -6.48 -34.50 3.51
C SER A 54 -5.65 -33.31 3.97
N CYS A 55 -5.09 -33.40 5.18
CA CYS A 55 -4.12 -32.44 5.68
C CYS A 55 -2.71 -33.07 5.57
N PRO A 56 -1.85 -32.63 4.64
CA PRO A 56 -0.45 -33.09 4.58
C PRO A 56 0.31 -32.86 5.88
N ALA A 57 1.30 -33.71 6.18
CA ALA A 57 2.08 -33.67 7.43
C ALA A 57 2.69 -32.28 7.72
N ALA A 58 3.25 -31.62 6.70
CA ALA A 58 3.85 -30.29 6.84
C ALA A 58 2.85 -29.22 7.34
N TYR A 59 1.59 -29.27 6.87
CA TYR A 59 0.56 -28.35 7.35
C TYR A 59 0.08 -28.70 8.76
N ARG A 60 0.12 -29.97 9.16
CA ARG A 60 -0.20 -30.39 10.54
C ARG A 60 0.83 -29.87 11.53
N GLU A 61 2.10 -30.02 11.22
CA GLU A 61 3.19 -29.51 12.06
C GLU A 61 3.11 -28.00 12.21
N PHE A 62 2.86 -27.29 11.10
CA PHE A 62 2.61 -25.85 11.13
C PHE A 62 1.43 -25.47 12.02
N ILE A 63 0.26 -26.12 11.85
CA ILE A 63 -0.93 -25.83 12.67
C ILE A 63 -0.68 -26.14 14.15
N ALA A 64 -0.01 -27.25 14.47
CA ALA A 64 0.31 -27.62 15.85
C ALA A 64 1.31 -26.67 16.52
N ALA A 65 2.25 -26.11 15.75
CA ALA A 65 3.19 -25.12 16.26
C ALA A 65 2.54 -23.77 16.56
N LEU A 66 1.39 -23.47 15.96
CA LEU A 66 0.68 -22.22 16.19
C LEU A 66 -0.07 -22.27 17.53
N HIS A 67 0.20 -21.27 18.36
CA HIS A 67 -0.55 -21.06 19.59
C HIS A 67 -1.81 -20.22 19.29
N PRO A 68 -3.03 -20.71 19.61
CA PRO A 68 -4.27 -19.99 19.29
C PRO A 68 -4.33 -18.56 19.83
N ALA A 69 -3.82 -18.31 21.04
CA ALA A 69 -3.73 -16.95 21.58
C ALA A 69 -2.86 -15.99 20.73
N ALA A 70 -1.76 -16.49 20.15
CA ALA A 70 -0.90 -15.68 19.28
C ALA A 70 -1.60 -15.34 17.96
N VAL A 71 -2.38 -16.28 17.42
CA VAL A 71 -3.21 -16.07 16.24
C VAL A 71 -4.24 -14.96 16.47
N LEU A 72 -4.97 -15.03 17.59
CA LEU A 72 -5.97 -14.01 17.95
C LEU A 72 -5.33 -12.63 18.15
N ALA A 73 -4.16 -12.58 18.81
CA ALA A 73 -3.43 -11.33 19.01
C ALA A 73 -3.01 -10.70 17.68
N LEU A 74 -2.42 -11.49 16.77
CA LEU A 74 -1.98 -11.00 15.45
C LEU A 74 -3.16 -10.54 14.59
N LEU A 75 -4.29 -11.24 14.63
CA LEU A 75 -5.50 -10.83 13.90
C LEU A 75 -6.07 -9.51 14.46
N ALA A 76 -6.11 -9.36 15.78
CA ALA A 76 -6.56 -8.14 16.43
C ALA A 76 -5.64 -6.95 16.10
N GLU A 77 -4.32 -7.16 16.14
CA GLU A 77 -3.33 -6.16 15.78
C GLU A 77 -3.43 -5.77 14.30
N SER A 78 -3.58 -6.74 13.40
CA SER A 78 -3.78 -6.48 11.97
C SER A 78 -5.03 -5.65 11.71
N GLU A 79 -6.14 -5.93 12.40
CA GLU A 79 -7.37 -5.16 12.27
C GLU A 79 -7.21 -3.73 12.81
N ALA A 80 -6.51 -3.55 13.93
CA ALA A 80 -6.20 -2.26 14.52
C ALA A 80 -5.34 -1.40 13.57
N LEU A 81 -4.25 -1.97 13.04
CA LEU A 81 -3.36 -1.30 12.08
C LEU A 81 -4.10 -0.89 10.80
N ARG A 82 -4.99 -1.75 10.30
CA ARG A 82 -5.82 -1.42 9.13
C ARG A 82 -6.74 -0.22 9.41
N LYS A 83 -7.40 -0.20 10.59
CA LYS A 83 -8.27 0.93 10.99
C LYS A 83 -7.48 2.23 11.14
N GLU A 84 -6.29 2.15 11.75
CA GLU A 84 -5.41 3.30 11.89
C GLU A 84 -4.94 3.83 10.54
N GLY A 85 -4.52 2.96 9.62
CA GLY A 85 -4.13 3.33 8.26
C GLY A 85 -5.26 4.05 7.51
N GLU A 86 -6.50 3.54 7.60
CA GLU A 86 -7.67 4.20 6.99
C GLU A 86 -7.98 5.56 7.63
N ARG A 87 -7.85 5.69 8.95
CA ARG A 87 -8.00 6.97 9.64
C ARG A 87 -6.94 7.97 9.17
N ASN A 88 -5.67 7.56 9.11
CA ASN A 88 -4.57 8.43 8.74
C ASN A 88 -4.71 8.91 7.29
N LYS A 89 -5.17 8.06 6.36
CA LYS A 89 -5.50 8.45 4.99
C LYS A 89 -6.58 9.54 4.94
N ARG A 90 -7.65 9.38 5.74
CA ARG A 90 -8.72 10.39 5.80
C ARG A 90 -8.24 11.71 6.37
N MET A 91 -7.46 11.67 7.45
CA MET A 91 -6.86 12.88 8.04
C MET A 91 -5.93 13.59 7.06
N LEU A 92 -5.14 12.84 6.30
CA LEU A 92 -4.28 13.41 5.27
C LEU A 92 -5.09 14.08 4.16
N LEU A 93 -6.15 13.42 3.68
CA LEU A 93 -7.02 13.97 2.64
C LEU A 93 -7.72 15.25 3.12
N ASP A 94 -8.21 15.26 4.36
CA ASP A 94 -8.83 16.43 4.99
C ASP A 94 -7.85 17.61 5.14
N ALA A 95 -6.60 17.32 5.53
CA ALA A 95 -5.53 18.31 5.59
C ALA A 95 -5.21 18.88 4.20
N CYS A 96 -5.13 18.04 3.15
CA CYS A 96 -4.89 18.51 1.78
C CYS A 96 -6.02 19.42 1.28
N VAL A 97 -7.28 19.07 1.53
CA VAL A 97 -8.43 19.91 1.19
C VAL A 97 -8.35 21.25 1.92
N SER A 98 -8.04 21.22 3.22
CA SER A 98 -7.89 22.44 4.03
C SER A 98 -6.77 23.34 3.50
N ILE A 99 -5.62 22.78 3.11
CA ILE A 99 -4.51 23.53 2.51
C ILE A 99 -4.92 24.18 1.19
N GLY A 100 -5.65 23.46 0.33
CA GLY A 100 -6.18 24.02 -0.92
C GLY A 100 -7.09 25.22 -0.67
N SER A 101 -8.04 25.09 0.26
CA SER A 101 -8.92 26.19 0.64
C SER A 101 -8.19 27.37 1.30
N ILE A 102 -7.10 27.12 2.05
CA ILE A 102 -6.24 28.18 2.58
C ILE A 102 -5.53 28.92 1.45
N GLY A 103 -4.98 28.21 0.47
CA GLY A 103 -4.36 28.80 -0.72
C GLY A 103 -5.34 29.71 -1.46
N GLU A 104 -6.56 29.22 -1.71
CA GLU A 104 -7.64 30.00 -2.31
C GLU A 104 -7.98 31.26 -1.49
N ALA A 105 -8.14 31.13 -0.17
CA ALA A 105 -8.46 32.25 0.73
C ALA A 105 -7.34 33.31 0.80
N LEU A 106 -6.08 32.89 0.64
CA LEU A 106 -4.92 33.79 0.57
C LEU A 106 -4.72 34.40 -0.83
N GLY A 107 -5.53 34.02 -1.82
CA GLY A 107 -5.39 34.47 -3.20
C GLY A 107 -4.13 33.92 -3.88
N LEU A 108 -3.59 32.80 -3.38
CA LEU A 108 -2.48 32.08 -4.01
C LEU A 108 -3.05 31.23 -5.15
N ASP A 109 -3.25 31.86 -6.30
CA ASP A 109 -3.68 31.18 -7.52
C ASP A 109 -2.46 30.51 -8.17
N MET A 110 -2.18 29.29 -7.73
CA MET A 110 -1.07 28.49 -8.24
C MET A 110 -1.18 28.23 -9.75
N ASP A 111 -2.38 28.25 -10.32
CA ASP A 111 -2.60 28.09 -11.75
C ASP A 111 -2.24 29.39 -12.49
N ALA A 112 -2.65 30.54 -11.98
CA ALA A 112 -2.26 31.83 -12.55
C ALA A 112 -0.74 32.09 -12.46
N ASP A 113 -0.11 31.72 -11.34
CA ASP A 113 1.33 31.85 -11.18
C ASP A 113 2.07 30.91 -12.14
N ALA A 114 1.61 29.66 -12.30
CA ALA A 114 2.17 28.72 -13.26
C ALA A 114 2.02 29.21 -14.70
N ASP A 115 0.85 29.72 -15.08
CA ASP A 115 0.58 30.29 -16.41
C ASP A 115 1.47 31.51 -16.68
N MET A 116 1.69 32.37 -15.69
CA MET A 116 2.59 33.53 -15.80
C MET A 116 4.05 33.10 -16.00
N MET A 117 4.52 32.10 -15.25
CA MET A 117 5.87 31.54 -15.40
C MET A 117 6.05 30.89 -16.77
N ILE A 118 5.07 30.12 -17.24
CA ILE A 118 5.08 29.49 -18.57
C ILE A 118 5.09 30.57 -19.67
N GLY A 119 4.27 31.62 -19.54
CA GLY A 119 4.26 32.75 -20.46
C GLY A 119 5.61 33.44 -20.53
N THR A 120 6.20 33.76 -19.38
CA THR A 120 7.52 34.40 -19.30
C THR A 120 8.62 33.53 -19.92
N ALA A 121 8.56 32.20 -19.71
CA ALA A 121 9.50 31.26 -20.32
C ALA A 121 9.34 31.20 -21.85
N ARG A 122 8.11 31.26 -22.37
CA ARG A 122 7.84 31.34 -23.81
C ARG A 122 8.39 32.63 -24.42
N ASP A 123 8.10 33.78 -23.81
CA ASP A 123 8.60 35.07 -24.28
C ASP A 123 10.14 35.11 -24.30
N LEU A 124 10.78 34.50 -23.30
CA LEU A 124 12.23 34.35 -23.26
C LEU A 124 12.74 33.48 -24.42
N ILE A 125 12.14 32.31 -24.65
CA ILE A 125 12.51 31.41 -25.75
C ILE A 125 12.34 32.12 -27.11
N ASP A 126 11.26 32.86 -27.30
CA ASP A 126 11.00 33.63 -28.53
C ASP A 126 12.05 34.73 -28.72
N GLY A 127 12.40 35.44 -27.65
CA GLY A 127 13.47 36.44 -27.64
C GLY A 127 14.84 35.85 -28.00
N LEU A 128 15.19 34.70 -27.43
CA LEU A 128 16.43 33.98 -27.73
C LEU A 128 16.44 33.49 -29.18
N ASN A 129 15.35 32.89 -29.66
CA ASN A 129 15.20 32.49 -31.06
C ASN A 129 15.36 33.67 -32.01
N ARG A 130 14.82 34.85 -31.65
CA ARG A 130 14.98 36.08 -32.44
C ARG A 130 16.45 36.54 -32.48
N ILE A 131 17.15 36.51 -31.36
CA ILE A 131 18.58 36.88 -31.31
C ILE A 131 19.40 35.95 -32.20
N ILE A 132 19.15 34.64 -32.18
CA ILE A 132 19.80 33.67 -33.07
C ILE A 132 19.53 33.99 -34.55
N LYS A 133 18.29 34.38 -34.89
CA LYS A 133 17.89 34.74 -36.26
C LYS A 133 18.55 36.04 -36.75
N GLU A 134 18.75 37.02 -35.86
CA GLU A 134 19.23 38.35 -36.21
C GLU A 134 20.76 38.52 -36.06
N CYS A 135 21.41 37.72 -35.21
CA CYS A 135 22.85 37.83 -34.96
C CYS A 135 23.68 37.00 -35.96
N PRO A 136 24.80 37.54 -36.49
CA PRO A 136 25.71 36.76 -37.33
C PRO A 136 26.28 35.54 -36.60
N LEU A 137 26.41 34.43 -37.31
CA LEU A 137 27.14 33.25 -36.85
C LEU A 137 28.55 33.63 -36.39
N GLY A 138 28.91 33.20 -35.18
CA GLY A 138 30.19 33.51 -34.54
C GLY A 138 30.24 34.84 -33.78
N SER A 139 29.15 35.62 -33.78
CA SER A 139 29.05 36.78 -32.89
C SER A 139 28.86 36.36 -31.42
N PRO A 140 29.29 37.18 -30.45
CA PRO A 140 29.05 36.90 -29.03
C PRO A 140 27.56 36.71 -28.70
N GLY A 141 26.68 37.50 -29.32
CA GLY A 141 25.22 37.39 -29.13
C GLY A 141 24.68 36.03 -29.62
N PHE A 142 25.11 35.57 -30.79
CA PHE A 142 24.75 34.24 -31.28
C PHE A 142 25.25 33.13 -30.34
N ALA A 143 26.54 33.17 -29.94
CA ALA A 143 27.15 32.14 -29.10
C ALA A 143 26.47 32.01 -27.73
N ILE A 144 26.28 33.14 -27.03
CA ILE A 144 25.65 33.18 -25.70
C ILE A 144 24.23 32.63 -25.78
N THR A 145 23.45 33.06 -26.77
CA THR A 145 22.07 32.62 -26.90
C THR A 145 21.95 31.14 -27.24
N THR A 146 22.82 30.60 -28.10
CA THR A 146 22.86 29.15 -28.35
C THR A 146 23.24 28.33 -27.13
N GLU A 147 24.16 28.83 -26.30
CA GLU A 147 24.54 28.19 -25.04
C GLU A 147 23.38 28.16 -24.05
N VAL A 148 22.74 29.30 -23.81
CA VAL A 148 21.57 29.41 -22.92
C VAL A 148 20.40 28.52 -23.37
N MET A 149 20.10 28.48 -24.67
CA MET A 149 19.07 27.58 -25.21
C MET A 149 19.41 26.10 -24.97
N GLY A 150 20.69 25.73 -25.11
CA GLY A 150 21.19 24.39 -24.82
C GLY A 150 21.07 24.00 -23.35
N GLU A 151 21.40 24.91 -22.43
CA GLU A 151 21.26 24.70 -20.98
C GLU A 151 19.79 24.55 -20.55
N LEU A 152 18.89 25.31 -21.18
CA LEU A 152 17.45 25.21 -20.92
C LEU A 152 16.81 23.95 -21.53
N GLY A 153 17.56 23.16 -22.31
CA GLY A 153 17.06 21.96 -22.98
C GLY A 153 16.03 22.26 -24.09
N VAL A 154 16.01 23.49 -24.60
CA VAL A 154 15.05 23.95 -25.61
C VAL A 154 15.67 23.77 -27.00
N GLN A 155 14.99 23.02 -27.86
CA GLN A 155 15.41 22.90 -29.26
C GLN A 155 15.10 24.18 -30.02
N GLN A 156 16.03 24.61 -30.87
CA GLN A 156 15.79 25.70 -31.81
C GLN A 156 14.63 25.36 -32.74
N GLU A 157 13.80 26.35 -33.06
CA GLU A 157 12.83 26.21 -34.14
C GLU A 157 13.58 25.94 -35.46
N VAL A 158 13.32 24.78 -36.08
CA VAL A 158 13.91 24.40 -37.35
C VAL A 158 13.43 25.37 -38.44
N GLN A 159 14.36 26.01 -39.15
CA GLN A 159 14.06 26.84 -40.32
C GLN A 159 13.39 25.99 -41.42
N PRO A 160 12.33 26.48 -42.08
CA PRO A 160 12.00 26.05 -43.45
C PRO A 160 13.03 26.57 -44.47
#